data_AF-A0A7V3EFV8-F1
#
_entry.id   AF-A0A7V3EFV8-F1
#
_cell.length_a   1.000
_cell.length_b   1.000
_cell.length_c   1.000
_cell.angle_alpha   90.00
_cell.angle_beta   90.00
_cell.angle_gamma   90.00
#
_symmetry.space_group_name_H-M   'P 1'
#
loop_
_entity.id
_entity.type
_entity.pdbx_description
1 polymer ?
#
loop_
_entity_poly.entity_id
_entity_poly.type
_entity_poly.pdbx_seq_one_letter_code
_entity_poly.pdbx_strand_id
1 'polypeptide(L)'
;MRFLADLHIHSCLSPCGDLTMSPRRIAREASRKGLSLIALTDHNSALNCPAFAEACKKEGISALFGIEVTTVEEIHVLALFPSVEQALVLGEQIARNFPRVAYDPERHGDQVYVNESEEILGEVETYLGVGTSFSLDELFRIVQSMEGLFIPSHIDRPVNSLLSQLGRIPELPYAALEVTRWPPPASSPNQVFISSSDAHIPELIGTRYTSFEWDVPSFASFRKALQEGKVIPSLRAIDAR
;
A
#
# COMPACT_ATOMS: atom_id res chain seq x y z
N MET A 1 -15.36 10.89 -14.84
CA MET A 1 -13.98 11.32 -15.17
C MET A 1 -13.05 10.14 -14.99
N ARG A 2 -11.94 10.05 -15.74
CA ARG A 2 -10.94 9.00 -15.56
C ARG A 2 -9.85 9.49 -14.59
N PHE A 3 -9.55 8.68 -13.58
CA PHE A 3 -8.54 8.94 -12.55
C PHE A 3 -7.46 7.86 -12.58
N LEU A 4 -6.24 8.23 -12.18
CA LEU A 4 -5.11 7.31 -12.05
C LEU A 4 -4.79 7.11 -10.57
N ALA A 5 -4.62 5.86 -10.16
CA ALA A 5 -4.37 5.46 -8.79
C ALA A 5 -3.08 4.65 -8.64
N ASP A 6 -2.24 5.00 -7.67
CA ASP A 6 -1.08 4.22 -7.25
C ASP A 6 -1.21 3.90 -5.77
N LEU A 7 -1.55 2.65 -5.45
CA LEU A 7 -2.05 2.27 -4.12
C LEU A 7 -1.05 1.49 -3.29
N HIS A 8 0.19 1.40 -3.76
CA HIS A 8 1.26 0.66 -3.12
C HIS A 8 2.55 1.48 -3.21
N ILE A 9 2.81 2.26 -2.18
CA ILE A 9 3.97 3.16 -2.10
C ILE A 9 4.54 3.05 -0.68
N HIS A 10 5.85 2.91 -0.60
CA HIS A 10 6.61 2.90 0.66
C HIS A 10 7.24 4.27 0.91
N SER A 11 7.26 4.71 2.16
CA SER A 11 8.03 5.88 2.58
C SER A 11 9.39 5.48 3.15
N CYS A 12 10.15 6.48 3.61
CA CYS A 12 11.37 6.31 4.41
C CYS A 12 11.15 5.57 5.75
N LEU A 13 9.91 5.18 6.07
CA LEU A 13 9.59 4.31 7.21
C LEU A 13 9.72 2.83 6.86
N SER A 14 9.60 2.44 5.60
CA SER A 14 9.85 1.05 5.22
C SER A 14 11.35 0.82 5.14
N PRO A 15 11.87 -0.31 5.66
CA PRO A 15 13.31 -0.57 5.70
C PRO A 15 13.95 -0.75 4.31
N CYS A 16 13.13 -0.96 3.29
CA CYS A 16 13.52 -1.04 1.88
C CYS A 16 13.28 0.28 1.12
N GLY A 17 12.67 1.27 1.76
CA GLY A 17 12.41 2.60 1.21
C GLY A 17 13.64 3.50 1.35
N ASP A 18 13.95 4.25 0.31
CA ASP A 18 15.02 5.23 0.36
C ASP A 18 14.66 6.41 1.29
N LEU A 19 15.63 7.00 1.96
CA LEU A 19 15.42 8.15 2.86
C LEU A 19 14.74 9.34 2.14
N THR A 20 14.92 9.47 0.82
CA THR A 20 14.26 10.47 -0.02
C THR A 20 12.77 10.22 -0.25
N MET A 21 12.23 9.06 0.15
CA MET A 21 10.80 8.75 0.14
C MET A 21 10.06 9.42 1.31
N SER A 22 10.31 10.72 1.53
CA SER A 22 9.53 11.49 2.49
C SER A 22 8.07 11.59 2.01
N PRO A 23 7.07 11.65 2.91
CA PRO A 23 5.67 11.81 2.52
C PRO A 23 5.41 13.03 1.63
N ARG A 24 6.16 14.12 1.85
CA ARG A 24 6.12 15.32 1.01
C ARG A 24 6.65 15.06 -0.40
N ARG A 25 7.77 14.35 -0.54
CA ARG A 25 8.35 14.01 -1.84
C ARG A 25 7.40 13.09 -2.61
N ILE A 26 6.83 12.08 -1.94
CA ILE A 26 5.86 11.16 -2.53
C ILE A 26 4.67 11.92 -3.13
N ALA A 27 4.02 12.77 -2.34
CA ALA A 27 2.87 13.56 -2.80
C ALA A 27 3.23 14.44 -4.02
N ARG A 28 4.40 15.10 -3.99
CA ARG A 28 4.88 15.94 -5.10
C ARG A 28 5.11 15.15 -6.39
N GLU A 29 5.82 14.02 -6.30
CA GLU A 29 6.08 13.22 -7.50
C GLU A 29 4.79 12.60 -8.05
N ALA A 30 3.87 12.18 -7.17
CA ALA A 30 2.56 11.72 -7.58
C ALA A 30 1.76 12.81 -8.30
N SER A 31 1.77 14.05 -7.79
CA SER A 31 1.10 15.19 -8.43
C SER A 31 1.66 15.43 -9.83
N ARG A 32 3.00 15.45 -9.96
CA ARG A 32 3.69 15.67 -11.23
C ARG A 32 3.36 14.59 -12.27
N LYS A 33 3.21 13.35 -11.81
CA LYS A 33 2.81 12.21 -12.65
C LYS A 33 1.31 12.17 -12.93
N GLY A 34 0.52 13.13 -12.44
CA GLY A 34 -0.92 13.20 -12.70
C GLY A 34 -1.73 12.09 -12.01
N LEU A 35 -1.18 11.48 -10.95
CA LEU A 35 -1.93 10.59 -10.09
C LEU A 35 -3.01 11.39 -9.35
N SER A 36 -4.23 10.86 -9.32
CA SER A 36 -5.38 11.50 -8.70
C SER A 36 -5.71 10.90 -7.34
N LEU A 37 -5.31 9.65 -7.10
CA LEU A 37 -5.48 8.92 -5.86
C LEU A 37 -4.18 8.17 -5.56
N ILE A 38 -3.64 8.31 -4.35
CA ILE A 38 -2.46 7.55 -3.93
C ILE A 38 -2.67 6.95 -2.55
N ALA A 39 -1.98 5.85 -2.24
CA ALA A 39 -1.95 5.29 -0.90
C ALA A 39 -0.51 5.16 -0.38
N LEU A 40 -0.32 5.47 0.89
CA LEU A 40 0.91 5.13 1.61
C LEU A 40 0.69 3.82 2.36
N THR A 41 1.59 2.86 2.16
CA THR A 41 1.46 1.47 2.61
C THR A 41 2.80 0.95 3.11
N ASP A 42 3.37 1.62 4.10
CA ASP A 42 4.62 1.17 4.71
C ASP A 42 4.49 -0.24 5.30
N HIS A 43 5.60 -0.97 5.37
CA HIS A 43 5.62 -2.30 5.96
C HIS A 43 5.18 -2.24 7.42
N ASN A 44 4.11 -2.97 7.76
CA ASN A 44 3.65 -3.24 9.14
C ASN A 44 3.46 -2.00 10.05
N SER A 45 3.42 -0.78 9.49
CA SER A 45 3.32 0.48 10.23
C SER A 45 2.62 1.55 9.41
N ALA A 46 1.95 2.47 10.11
CA ALA A 46 1.25 3.62 9.52
C ALA A 46 1.79 4.96 10.04
N LEU A 47 2.96 5.00 10.69
CA LEU A 47 3.45 6.20 11.40
C LEU A 47 3.66 7.42 10.49
N ASN A 48 3.91 7.21 9.19
CA ASN A 48 4.02 8.30 8.21
C ASN A 48 2.69 8.72 7.55
N CYS A 49 1.58 8.01 7.81
CA CYS A 49 0.25 8.38 7.28
C CYS A 49 -0.20 9.80 7.67
N PRO A 50 0.02 10.31 8.91
CA PRO A 50 -0.33 11.69 9.26
C PRO A 50 0.40 12.74 8.39
N ALA A 51 1.73 12.63 8.26
CA ALA A 51 2.51 13.54 7.44
C ALA A 51 2.15 13.42 5.95
N PHE A 52 1.83 12.21 5.50
CA PHE A 52 1.34 11.94 4.15
C PHE A 52 -0.01 12.59 3.85
N ALA A 53 -0.94 12.59 4.81
CA ALA A 53 -2.24 13.24 4.66
C ALA A 53 -2.08 14.75 4.40
N GLU A 54 -1.25 15.43 5.19
CA GLU A 54 -0.99 16.86 5.02
C GLU A 54 -0.22 17.14 3.72
N ALA A 55 0.71 16.27 3.32
CA ALA A 55 1.40 16.39 2.04
C ALA A 55 0.45 16.27 0.84
N CYS A 56 -0.42 15.26 0.82
CA CYS A 56 -1.39 15.07 -0.26
C CYS A 56 -2.38 16.24 -0.36
N LYS A 57 -2.84 16.75 0.79
CA LYS A 57 -3.70 17.93 0.86
C LYS A 57 -3.05 19.17 0.26
N LYS A 58 -1.75 19.40 0.54
CA LYS A 58 -0.98 20.53 -0.02
C LYS A 58 -0.83 20.43 -1.54
N GLU A 59 -0.70 19.22 -2.08
CA GLU A 59 -0.56 18.97 -3.52
C GLU A 59 -1.91 18.77 -4.25
N GLY A 60 -3.03 18.77 -3.51
CA GLY A 60 -4.37 18.61 -4.08
C GLY A 60 -4.67 17.20 -4.61
N ILE A 61 -4.01 16.18 -4.06
CA ILE A 61 -4.21 14.77 -4.42
C ILE A 61 -5.06 14.08 -3.35
N SER A 62 -5.96 13.19 -3.76
CA SER A 62 -6.67 12.35 -2.82
C SER A 62 -5.77 11.24 -2.27
N ALA A 63 -5.87 10.98 -0.98
CA ALA A 63 -5.06 9.99 -0.28
C ALA A 63 -5.93 8.86 0.28
N LEU A 64 -5.40 7.64 0.23
CA LEU A 64 -5.79 6.53 1.09
C LEU A 64 -4.65 6.27 2.08
N PHE A 65 -5.00 5.68 3.22
CA PHE A 65 -4.05 5.42 4.29
C PHE A 65 -4.05 3.93 4.59
N GLY A 66 -2.88 3.33 4.71
CA GLY A 66 -2.81 1.89 4.88
C GLY A 66 -1.46 1.39 5.33
N ILE A 67 -1.36 0.08 5.30
CA ILE A 67 -0.18 -0.68 5.70
C ILE A 67 -0.05 -1.82 4.70
N GLU A 68 1.17 -2.09 4.20
CA GLU A 68 1.47 -3.37 3.60
C GLU A 68 1.81 -4.33 4.74
N VAL A 69 0.83 -5.15 5.13
CA VAL A 69 0.99 -6.09 6.24
C VAL A 69 1.61 -7.37 5.70
N THR A 70 2.71 -7.80 6.32
CA THR A 70 3.29 -9.13 6.08
C THR A 70 2.58 -10.11 7.02
N THR A 71 1.79 -11.04 6.49
CA THR A 71 1.11 -12.05 7.31
C THR A 71 2.11 -13.07 7.87
N VAL A 72 1.65 -13.95 8.76
CA VAL A 72 2.49 -15.04 9.31
C VAL A 72 2.92 -16.05 8.24
N GLU A 73 2.15 -16.16 7.16
CA GLU A 73 2.49 -16.94 5.97
C GLU A 73 3.51 -16.23 5.06
N GLU A 74 4.01 -15.05 5.48
CA GLU A 74 4.84 -14.18 4.66
C GLU A 74 4.14 -13.80 3.34
N ILE A 75 2.84 -13.47 3.40
CA ILE A 75 2.10 -12.90 2.27
C ILE A 75 1.95 -11.41 2.54
N HIS A 76 2.29 -10.57 1.56
CA HIS A 76 2.02 -9.15 1.67
C HIS A 76 0.58 -8.82 1.28
N VAL A 77 -0.05 -7.97 2.08
CA VAL A 77 -1.43 -7.55 1.89
C VAL A 77 -1.57 -6.06 2.18
N LEU A 78 -2.13 -5.32 1.23
CA LEU A 78 -2.55 -3.95 1.45
C LEU A 78 -3.84 -3.94 2.27
N ALA A 79 -3.78 -3.28 3.43
CA ALA A 79 -4.93 -2.89 4.23
C ALA A 79 -5.14 -1.39 4.07
N LEU A 80 -6.12 -0.99 3.27
CA LEU A 80 -6.36 0.43 2.91
C LEU A 80 -7.64 0.99 3.54
N PHE A 81 -7.57 2.24 4.00
CA PHE A 81 -8.64 2.92 4.72
C PHE A 81 -8.86 4.35 4.21
N PRO A 82 -10.06 4.94 4.43
CA PRO A 82 -10.35 6.32 4.08
C PRO A 82 -9.76 7.35 5.06
N SER A 83 -9.26 6.93 6.22
CA SER A 83 -8.80 7.82 7.30
C SER A 83 -7.46 7.37 7.88
N VAL A 84 -6.68 8.34 8.36
CA VAL A 84 -5.39 8.11 9.03
C VAL A 84 -5.61 7.33 10.33
N GLU A 85 -6.69 7.65 11.05
CA GLU A 85 -7.05 7.03 12.32
C GLU A 85 -7.24 5.53 12.19
N GLN A 86 -7.91 5.06 11.14
CA GLN A 86 -8.07 3.63 10.89
C GLN A 86 -6.73 2.94 10.60
N ALA A 87 -5.86 3.55 9.79
CA ALA A 87 -4.53 2.99 9.51
C ALA A 87 -3.67 2.92 10.78
N LEU A 88 -3.70 3.97 11.62
CA LEU A 88 -3.00 3.99 12.91
C LEU A 88 -3.55 2.93 13.87
N VAL A 89 -4.88 2.74 13.95
CA VAL A 89 -5.49 1.69 14.78
C VAL A 89 -5.01 0.31 14.36
N LEU A 90 -4.91 0.02 13.06
CA LEU A 90 -4.35 -1.25 12.60
C LEU A 90 -2.85 -1.36 12.95
N GLY A 91 -2.09 -0.28 12.75
CA GLY A 91 -0.66 -0.22 13.09
C GLY A 91 -0.40 -0.49 14.58
N GLU A 92 -1.21 0.07 15.47
CA GLU A 92 -1.14 -0.22 16.90
C GLU A 92 -1.46 -1.68 17.23
N GLN A 93 -2.44 -2.29 16.56
CA GLN A 93 -2.77 -3.70 16.74
C GLN A 93 -1.62 -4.61 16.31
N ILE A 94 -0.97 -4.29 15.19
CA ILE A 94 0.23 -4.98 14.71
C ILE A 94 1.36 -4.83 15.73
N ALA A 95 1.69 -3.61 16.13
CA ALA A 95 2.80 -3.31 17.03
C ALA A 95 2.72 -4.05 18.38
N ARG A 96 1.52 -4.29 18.91
CA ARG A 96 1.32 -4.99 20.20
C ARG A 96 1.82 -6.44 20.20
N ASN A 97 1.74 -7.13 19.06
CA ASN A 97 2.11 -8.54 18.91
C ASN A 97 3.26 -8.75 17.90
N PHE A 98 3.92 -7.66 17.48
CA PHE A 98 4.92 -7.71 16.43
C PHE A 98 6.20 -8.40 16.91
N PRO A 99 6.76 -9.36 16.16
CA PRO A 99 8.03 -9.99 16.52
C PRO A 99 9.15 -8.95 16.63
N ARG A 100 9.81 -8.91 17.80
CA ARG A 100 10.90 -7.96 18.06
C ARG A 100 12.21 -8.48 17.51
N VAL A 101 12.48 -8.17 16.26
CA VAL A 101 13.79 -8.34 15.62
C VAL A 101 14.49 -7.00 15.60
N ALA A 102 15.66 -6.90 16.24
CA ALA A 102 16.45 -5.68 16.25
C ALA A 102 16.82 -5.26 14.82
N TYR A 103 16.62 -3.99 14.50
CA TYR A 103 17.02 -3.40 13.23
C TYR A 103 18.40 -2.76 13.36
N ASP A 104 19.25 -2.93 12.35
CA ASP A 104 20.58 -2.32 12.26
C ASP A 104 20.61 -1.33 11.09
N PRO A 105 20.38 -0.02 11.35
CA PRO A 105 20.29 0.98 10.29
C PRO A 105 21.57 1.13 9.48
N GLU A 106 22.75 0.91 10.09
CA GLU A 106 24.03 1.02 9.40
C GLU A 106 24.18 -0.03 8.28
N ARG A 107 23.46 -1.16 8.40
CA ARG A 107 23.47 -2.24 7.41
C ARG A 107 22.31 -2.22 6.45
N HIS A 108 21.16 -1.71 6.89
CA HIS A 108 19.88 -1.92 6.20
C HIS A 108 19.21 -0.64 5.72
N GLY A 109 19.77 0.54 6.03
CA GLY A 109 19.16 1.82 5.72
C GLY A 109 18.34 2.38 6.88
N ASP A 110 17.74 3.54 6.66
CA ASP A 110 16.95 4.23 7.69
C ASP A 110 15.52 3.68 7.75
N GLN A 111 14.93 3.71 8.95
CA GLN A 111 13.54 3.33 9.19
C GLN A 111 12.86 4.39 10.06
N VAL A 112 12.59 5.55 9.45
CA VAL A 112 12.22 6.79 10.14
C VAL A 112 10.79 7.21 9.87
N TYR A 113 10.18 7.84 10.87
CA TYR A 113 8.93 8.59 10.67
C TYR A 113 9.17 10.08 10.87
N VAL A 114 8.49 10.88 10.05
CA VAL A 114 8.72 12.31 9.92
C VAL A 114 7.44 13.11 10.12
N ASN A 115 7.58 14.39 10.44
CA ASN A 115 6.46 15.32 10.42
C ASN A 115 6.25 15.95 9.02
N GLU A 116 5.25 16.83 8.91
CA GLU A 116 4.90 17.57 7.70
C GLU A 116 6.00 18.52 7.17
N SER A 117 6.99 18.84 8.01
CA SER A 117 8.16 19.66 7.68
C SER A 117 9.37 18.81 7.27
N GLU A 118 9.20 17.49 7.15
CA GLU A 118 10.24 16.51 6.85
C GLU A 118 11.30 16.37 7.97
N GLU A 119 10.97 16.82 9.18
CA GLU A 119 11.82 16.59 10.35
C GLU A 119 11.60 15.17 10.87
N ILE A 120 12.69 14.44 11.12
CA ILE A 120 12.65 13.09 11.70
C ILE A 120 12.15 13.21 13.15
N LEU A 121 11.01 12.58 13.42
CA LEU A 121 10.44 12.50 14.76
C LEU A 121 11.01 11.33 15.55
N GLY A 122 11.44 10.27 14.85
CA GLY A 122 12.11 9.13 15.44
C GLY A 122 12.30 7.98 14.46
N GLU A 123 12.80 6.88 15.01
CA GLU A 123 13.08 5.64 14.31
C GLU A 123 12.25 4.51 14.92
N VAL A 124 11.98 3.48 14.12
CA VAL A 124 11.42 2.21 14.62
C VAL A 124 12.57 1.24 14.83
N GLU A 125 12.79 0.81 16.09
CA GLU A 125 13.93 -0.08 16.44
C GLU A 125 13.72 -1.53 15.98
N THR A 126 12.47 -1.91 15.70
CA THR A 126 12.13 -3.27 15.23
C THR A 126 12.10 -3.31 13.71
N TYR A 127 12.72 -4.32 13.11
CA TYR A 127 12.71 -4.49 11.66
C TYR A 127 11.28 -4.72 11.15
N LEU A 128 10.72 -3.77 10.39
CA LEU A 128 9.34 -3.83 9.92
C LEU A 128 9.14 -4.84 8.78
N GLY A 129 10.19 -5.40 8.19
CA GLY A 129 10.07 -6.40 7.10
C GLY A 129 9.79 -7.83 7.56
N VAL A 130 9.57 -8.09 8.86
CA VAL A 130 9.22 -9.43 9.35
C VAL A 130 7.72 -9.70 9.27
N GLY A 131 7.35 -10.98 9.15
CA GLY A 131 5.96 -11.41 9.28
C GLY A 131 5.35 -11.04 10.63
N THR A 132 4.11 -10.57 10.61
CA THR A 132 3.29 -10.36 11.81
C THR A 132 2.81 -11.70 12.39
N SER A 133 2.11 -11.64 13.52
CA SER A 133 1.42 -12.80 14.10
C SER A 133 0.07 -13.10 13.45
N PHE A 134 -0.39 -12.29 12.49
CA PHE A 134 -1.71 -12.44 11.88
C PHE A 134 -1.65 -13.36 10.66
N SER A 135 -2.51 -14.38 10.64
CA SER A 135 -2.78 -15.15 9.42
C SER A 135 -3.55 -14.33 8.39
N LEU A 136 -3.56 -14.80 7.13
CA LEU A 136 -4.34 -14.18 6.05
C LEU A 136 -5.83 -14.01 6.42
N ASP A 137 -6.44 -15.04 7.01
CA ASP A 137 -7.84 -15.04 7.44
C ASP A 137 -8.12 -14.13 8.64
N GLU A 138 -7.16 -14.01 9.57
CA GLU A 138 -7.27 -13.08 10.70
C GLU A 138 -7.16 -11.64 10.24
N LEU A 139 -6.17 -11.33 9.39
CA LEU A 139 -6.01 -10.01 8.83
C LEU A 139 -7.23 -9.61 8.00
N PHE A 140 -7.76 -10.53 7.18
CA PHE A 140 -8.99 -10.29 6.44
C PHE A 140 -10.15 -9.88 7.37
N ARG A 141 -10.38 -10.62 8.46
CA ARG A 141 -11.44 -10.30 9.43
C ARG A 141 -11.24 -8.94 10.09
N ILE A 142 -10.00 -8.59 10.46
CA ILE A 142 -9.68 -7.30 11.06
C ILE A 142 -9.99 -6.16 10.07
N VAL A 143 -9.41 -6.21 8.87
CA VAL A 143 -9.59 -5.18 7.85
C VAL A 143 -11.07 -5.03 7.47
N GLN A 144 -11.80 -6.14 7.36
CA GLN A 144 -13.23 -6.13 7.07
C GLN A 144 -14.04 -5.51 8.21
N SER A 145 -13.71 -5.80 9.47
CA SER A 145 -14.39 -5.20 10.65
C SER A 145 -14.19 -3.69 10.75
N MET A 146 -13.10 -3.18 10.16
CA MET A 146 -12.78 -1.76 10.07
C MET A 146 -13.28 -1.13 8.78
N GLU A 147 -14.07 -1.84 7.98
CA GLU A 147 -14.53 -1.41 6.66
C GLU A 147 -13.36 -0.90 5.79
N GLY A 148 -12.24 -1.63 5.77
CA GLY A 148 -11.10 -1.36 4.90
C GLY A 148 -11.24 -2.01 3.51
N LEU A 149 -10.22 -1.85 2.68
CA LEU A 149 -10.00 -2.69 1.50
C LEU A 149 -8.89 -3.68 1.83
N PHE A 150 -9.18 -4.96 1.68
CA PHE A 150 -8.23 -6.05 1.84
C PHE A 150 -7.79 -6.54 0.46
N ILE A 151 -6.52 -6.29 0.11
CA ILE A 151 -5.97 -6.53 -1.22
C ILE A 151 -4.62 -7.25 -1.07
N PRO A 152 -4.54 -8.57 -1.31
CA PRO A 152 -3.26 -9.25 -1.44
C PRO A 152 -2.39 -8.56 -2.49
N SER A 153 -1.18 -8.17 -2.08
CA SER A 153 -0.22 -7.42 -2.88
C SER A 153 0.49 -8.34 -3.86
N HIS A 154 0.86 -7.79 -5.02
CA HIS A 154 1.75 -8.39 -6.03
C HIS A 154 1.73 -9.94 -6.07
N ILE A 155 0.52 -10.50 -6.20
CA ILE A 155 0.20 -11.91 -5.87
C ILE A 155 0.97 -12.95 -6.70
N ASP A 156 1.61 -12.51 -7.77
CA ASP A 156 2.33 -13.27 -8.77
C ASP A 156 3.86 -13.12 -8.67
N ARG A 157 4.37 -12.47 -7.62
CA ARG A 157 5.80 -12.44 -7.30
C ARG A 157 6.30 -13.79 -6.77
N PRO A 158 7.59 -14.12 -6.96
CA PRO A 158 8.15 -15.39 -6.49
C PRO A 158 8.41 -15.44 -4.98
N VAL A 159 8.31 -14.31 -4.30
CA VAL A 159 8.52 -14.15 -2.85
C VAL A 159 7.44 -13.24 -2.30
N ASN A 160 7.11 -13.43 -1.03
CA ASN A 160 6.17 -12.60 -0.27
C ASN A 160 4.78 -12.44 -0.90
N SER A 161 4.37 -13.37 -1.75
CA SER A 161 3.14 -13.30 -2.52
C SER A 161 2.21 -14.46 -2.20
N LEU A 162 0.93 -14.24 -2.48
CA LEU A 162 -0.09 -15.23 -2.23
C LEU A 162 0.18 -16.55 -3.00
N LEU A 163 0.63 -16.47 -4.26
CA LEU A 163 0.93 -17.67 -5.05
C LEU A 163 2.23 -18.34 -4.64
N SER A 164 3.27 -17.58 -4.23
CA SER A 164 4.52 -18.20 -3.79
C SER A 164 4.34 -19.00 -2.51
N GLN A 165 3.48 -18.52 -1.60
CA GLN A 165 3.27 -19.15 -0.30
C GLN A 165 2.23 -20.28 -0.34
N LEU A 166 1.12 -20.09 -1.06
CA LEU A 166 -0.01 -21.03 -1.03
C LEU A 166 -0.16 -21.89 -2.28
N GLY A 167 0.54 -21.55 -3.37
CA GLY A 167 0.44 -22.24 -4.67
C GLY A 167 -0.91 -22.06 -5.38
N ARG A 168 -1.88 -21.35 -4.78
CA ARG A 168 -3.22 -21.08 -5.30
C ARG A 168 -3.80 -19.81 -4.68
N ILE A 169 -4.83 -19.25 -5.29
CA ILE A 169 -5.62 -18.15 -4.73
C ILE A 169 -6.77 -18.74 -3.90
N PRO A 170 -6.80 -18.60 -2.55
CA PRO A 170 -7.93 -19.06 -1.76
C PRO A 170 -9.16 -18.21 -2.03
N GLU A 171 -10.34 -18.80 -1.84
CA GLU A 171 -11.62 -18.12 -2.05
C GLU A 171 -11.97 -17.27 -0.84
N LEU A 172 -11.50 -16.01 -0.85
CA LEU A 172 -11.88 -14.97 0.10
C LEU A 172 -12.51 -13.80 -0.67
N PRO A 173 -13.38 -13.00 -0.03
CA PRO A 173 -14.01 -11.85 -0.67
C PRO A 173 -13.04 -10.66 -0.70
N TYR A 174 -11.97 -10.79 -1.48
CA TYR A 174 -10.99 -9.72 -1.69
C TYR A 174 -11.65 -8.48 -2.31
N ALA A 175 -11.19 -7.29 -1.92
CA ALA A 175 -11.59 -6.07 -2.61
C ALA A 175 -11.00 -6.04 -4.04
N ALA A 176 -9.77 -6.50 -4.17
CA ALA A 176 -9.06 -6.72 -5.42
C ALA A 176 -7.87 -7.66 -5.17
N LEU A 177 -7.18 -8.05 -6.25
CA LEU A 177 -5.87 -8.67 -6.20
C LEU A 177 -4.88 -7.82 -6.98
N GLU A 178 -3.76 -7.46 -6.37
CA GLU A 178 -2.73 -6.71 -7.05
C GLU A 178 -1.81 -7.64 -7.84
N VAL A 179 -1.59 -7.33 -9.13
CA VAL A 179 -0.74 -8.12 -10.02
C VAL A 179 0.41 -7.30 -10.59
N THR A 180 1.52 -7.97 -10.85
CA THR A 180 2.72 -7.38 -11.48
C THR A 180 2.86 -7.78 -12.95
N ARG A 181 2.10 -8.78 -13.42
CA ARG A 181 2.16 -9.31 -14.78
C ARG A 181 0.76 -9.46 -15.37
N TRP A 182 0.70 -9.43 -16.71
CA TRP A 182 -0.53 -9.62 -17.49
C TRP A 182 -0.26 -10.64 -18.61
N PRO A 183 -1.15 -11.62 -18.86
CA PRO A 183 -2.44 -11.87 -18.17
C PRO A 183 -2.26 -12.24 -16.68
N PRO A 184 -3.25 -11.96 -15.82
CA PRO A 184 -3.19 -12.31 -14.41
C PRO A 184 -3.21 -13.84 -14.24
N PRO A 185 -2.79 -14.35 -13.08
CA PRO A 185 -2.86 -15.78 -12.78
C PRO A 185 -4.30 -16.31 -12.85
N ALA A 186 -4.42 -17.61 -13.15
CA ALA A 186 -5.71 -18.28 -13.18
C ALA A 186 -6.41 -18.17 -11.82
N SER A 187 -7.68 -17.80 -11.87
CA SER A 187 -8.45 -17.29 -10.75
C SER A 187 -9.92 -17.65 -10.88
N SER A 188 -10.66 -17.60 -9.77
CA SER A 188 -12.11 -17.77 -9.80
C SER A 188 -12.78 -16.66 -10.62
N PRO A 189 -13.92 -16.94 -11.29
CA PRO A 189 -14.68 -15.92 -12.01
C PRO A 189 -15.02 -14.73 -11.11
N ASN A 190 -15.02 -13.51 -11.66
CA ASN A 190 -15.33 -12.25 -10.99
C ASN A 190 -14.26 -11.65 -10.06
N GLN A 191 -13.01 -12.13 -10.12
CA GLN A 191 -11.91 -11.42 -9.44
C GLN A 191 -11.58 -10.10 -10.15
N VAL A 192 -11.32 -9.07 -9.33
CA VAL A 192 -10.93 -7.73 -9.79
C VAL A 192 -9.43 -7.58 -9.60
N PHE A 193 -8.73 -7.17 -10.66
CA PHE A 193 -7.29 -6.99 -10.64
C PHE A 193 -6.92 -5.52 -10.65
N ILE A 194 -5.93 -5.17 -9.83
CA ILE A 194 -5.30 -3.86 -9.81
C ILE A 194 -3.80 -3.99 -10.03
N SER A 195 -3.12 -2.88 -10.28
CA SER A 195 -1.67 -2.80 -10.26
C SER A 195 -1.23 -1.45 -9.72
N SER A 196 -0.14 -1.46 -8.95
CA SER A 196 0.49 -0.29 -8.36
C SER A 196 2.01 -0.42 -8.45
N SER A 197 2.71 0.69 -8.23
CA SER A 197 4.15 0.78 -8.48
C SER A 197 4.99 -0.05 -7.52
N ASP A 198 4.52 -0.23 -6.29
CA ASP A 198 5.33 -0.78 -5.20
C ASP A 198 6.65 0.03 -5.06
N ALA A 199 6.48 1.35 -5.01
CA ALA A 199 7.58 2.30 -5.12
C ALA A 199 8.35 2.43 -3.81
N HIS A 200 9.66 2.22 -3.92
CA HIS A 200 10.64 2.34 -2.83
C HIS A 200 11.63 3.49 -3.04
N ILE A 201 11.62 4.09 -4.24
CA ILE A 201 12.34 5.31 -4.60
C ILE A 201 11.40 6.21 -5.41
N PRO A 202 11.60 7.54 -5.43
CA PRO A 202 10.65 8.48 -6.04
C PRO A 202 10.40 8.23 -7.54
N GLU A 203 11.41 7.73 -8.25
CA GLU A 203 11.37 7.42 -9.67
C GLU A 203 10.34 6.32 -9.98
N LEU A 204 10.13 5.38 -9.05
CA LEU A 204 9.24 4.25 -9.23
C LEU A 204 7.75 4.60 -9.10
N ILE A 205 7.40 5.71 -8.44
CA ILE A 205 6.01 6.12 -8.27
C ILE A 205 5.29 6.16 -9.62
N GLY A 206 4.11 5.57 -9.75
CA GLY A 206 3.35 5.54 -11.02
C GLY A 206 4.00 4.75 -12.16
N THR A 207 5.05 3.93 -11.92
CA THR A 207 5.58 2.99 -12.93
C THR A 207 4.59 1.86 -13.26
N ARG A 208 3.66 1.60 -12.35
CA ARG A 208 2.41 0.88 -12.58
C ARG A 208 1.32 1.60 -11.81
N TYR A 209 0.09 1.49 -12.28
CA TYR A 209 -1.05 2.18 -11.71
C TYR A 209 -2.35 1.50 -12.11
N THR A 210 -3.43 1.89 -11.46
CA THR A 210 -4.79 1.46 -11.81
C THR A 210 -5.58 2.66 -12.22
N SER A 211 -6.23 2.61 -13.39
CA SER A 211 -7.17 3.66 -13.79
C SER A 211 -8.60 3.26 -13.47
N PHE A 212 -9.42 4.22 -13.07
CA PHE A 212 -10.84 4.00 -12.79
C PHE A 212 -11.66 5.20 -13.22
N GLU A 213 -12.94 4.99 -13.51
CA GLU A 213 -13.85 6.05 -13.92
C GLU A 213 -14.90 6.31 -12.85
N TRP A 214 -14.94 7.53 -12.32
CA TRP A 214 -15.94 7.97 -11.35
C TRP A 214 -16.09 9.50 -11.36
N ASP A 215 -16.92 10.05 -10.47
CA ASP A 215 -17.11 11.50 -10.36
C ASP A 215 -15.95 12.20 -9.64
N VAL A 216 -15.42 11.59 -8.58
CA VAL A 216 -14.31 12.12 -7.76
C VAL A 216 -13.31 11.01 -7.40
N PRO A 217 -12.01 11.30 -7.23
CA PRO A 217 -11.05 10.31 -6.77
C PRO A 217 -11.14 10.21 -5.25
N SER A 218 -11.83 9.21 -4.70
CA SER A 218 -11.98 9.02 -3.26
C SER A 218 -11.98 7.54 -2.92
N PHE A 219 -11.79 7.21 -1.63
CA PHE A 219 -11.95 5.84 -1.15
C PHE A 219 -13.31 5.23 -1.54
N ALA A 220 -14.41 5.95 -1.33
CA ALA A 220 -15.74 5.48 -1.65
C ALA A 220 -15.92 5.24 -3.16
N SER A 221 -15.41 6.16 -3.99
CA SER A 221 -15.41 6.04 -5.44
C SER A 221 -14.61 4.84 -5.91
N PHE A 222 -13.40 4.66 -5.37
CA PHE A 222 -12.52 3.56 -5.75
C PHE A 222 -13.11 2.21 -5.33
N ARG A 223 -13.63 2.10 -4.09
CA ARG A 223 -14.38 0.93 -3.63
C ARG A 223 -15.54 0.58 -4.56
N LYS A 224 -16.32 1.57 -5.02
CA LYS A 224 -17.42 1.35 -5.96
C LYS A 224 -16.92 0.90 -7.33
N ALA A 225 -15.85 1.52 -7.84
CA ALA A 225 -15.22 1.10 -9.08
C ALA A 225 -14.73 -0.36 -9.02
N LEU A 226 -14.16 -0.79 -7.89
CA LEU A 226 -13.79 -2.20 -7.67
C LEU A 226 -15.04 -3.11 -7.71
N GLN A 227 -16.08 -2.79 -6.95
CA GLN A 227 -17.33 -3.57 -6.90
C GLN A 227 -18.00 -3.72 -8.28
N GLU A 228 -17.89 -2.71 -9.14
CA GLU A 228 -18.48 -2.70 -10.48
C GLU A 228 -17.52 -3.22 -11.57
N GLY A 229 -16.30 -3.63 -11.22
CA GLY A 229 -15.28 -4.05 -12.18
C GLY A 229 -14.82 -2.92 -13.13
N LYS A 230 -15.01 -1.65 -12.73
CA LYS A 230 -14.67 -0.44 -13.50
C LYS A 230 -13.27 0.07 -13.19
N VAL A 231 -12.34 -0.86 -13.04
CA VAL A 231 -10.91 -0.57 -12.87
C VAL A 231 -10.12 -1.26 -13.97
N ILE A 232 -9.05 -0.61 -14.42
CA ILE A 232 -8.17 -1.10 -15.47
C ILE A 232 -6.73 -0.97 -14.97
N PRO A 233 -6.05 -2.09 -14.65
CA PRO A 233 -4.64 -2.07 -14.27
C PRO A 233 -3.75 -1.71 -15.48
N SER A 234 -2.70 -0.94 -15.23
CA SER A 234 -1.65 -0.62 -16.18
C SER A 234 -0.30 -1.08 -15.63
N LEU A 235 0.36 -1.94 -16.40
CA LEU A 235 1.75 -2.36 -16.14
C LEU A 235 2.79 -1.45 -16.79
N ARG A 236 2.34 -0.33 -17.36
CA ARG A 236 3.20 0.68 -17.99
C ARG A 236 3.30 1.90 -17.08
N ALA A 237 4.46 2.54 -17.11
CA ALA A 237 4.68 3.79 -16.43
C ALA A 237 3.77 4.88 -17.00
N ILE A 238 3.39 5.83 -16.14
CA ILE A 238 2.77 7.06 -16.61
C ILE A 238 3.81 7.86 -17.39
N ASP A 239 3.46 8.25 -18.61
CA ASP A 239 4.28 9.16 -19.40
C ASP A 239 4.36 10.50 -18.66
N ALA A 240 5.56 10.93 -18.27
CA ALA A 240 5.78 12.23 -17.67
C ALA A 240 5.30 13.32 -18.67
N ARG A 241 4.39 14.19 -18.22
CA ARG A 241 3.88 15.32 -19.02
C ARG A 241 4.83 16.50 -18.98
#